data_AF-A0A521NU43-F1
#
_entry.id   AF-A0A521NU43-F1
#
_cell.length_a   1.000
_cell.length_b   1.000
_cell.length_c   1.000
_cell.angle_alpha   90.00
_cell.angle_beta   90.00
_cell.angle_gamma   90.00
#
_symmetry.space_group_name_H-M   'P 1'
#
loop_
_entity.id
_entity.type
_entity.pdbx_description
1 polymer ?
#
loop_
_entity_poly.entity_id
_entity_poly.type
_entity_poly.pdbx_seq_one_letter_code
_entity_poly.pdbx_strand_id
1 'polypeptide(L)'
;MAAAESALQQEVRSLYSDHHGWLQGWLRRRLGNAFDAADLAHDVFLRLLARREPVGMKEPRAYLSSVARGLVIDHWRRRELEQAWLETLAQMPEATAPSPEQRLLILEALVEIDRMLDTLKPAVRSAFLLAQFDGLSCREIGERLGVSLATAERYVAKALRACYAFRFEA
;
A
#
# COMPACT_ATOMS: atom_id res chain seq x y z
N MET A 1 -35.09 21.24 -14.30
CA MET A 1 -34.30 20.16 -13.67
C MET A 1 -35.14 18.88 -13.51
N ALA A 2 -36.27 18.89 -12.79
CA ALA A 2 -37.12 17.70 -12.59
C ALA A 2 -37.60 16.98 -13.88
N ALA A 3 -37.90 17.73 -14.95
CA ALA A 3 -38.33 17.13 -16.23
C ALA A 3 -37.21 16.38 -16.97
N ALA A 4 -35.97 16.87 -16.89
CA ALA A 4 -34.81 16.24 -17.53
C ALA A 4 -34.36 14.98 -16.75
N GLU A 5 -34.47 15.02 -15.43
CA GLU A 5 -34.23 13.87 -14.55
C GLU A 5 -35.23 12.74 -14.80
N SER A 6 -36.51 13.08 -14.99
CA SER A 6 -37.55 12.12 -15.39
C SER A 6 -37.30 11.51 -16.77
N ALA A 7 -36.86 12.30 -17.75
CA ALA A 7 -36.54 11.81 -19.10
C ALA A 7 -35.33 10.86 -19.12
N LEU A 8 -34.28 11.17 -18.35
CA LEU A 8 -33.11 10.30 -18.22
C LEU A 8 -33.47 8.97 -17.56
N GLN A 9 -34.24 8.99 -16.47
CA GLN A 9 -34.68 7.77 -15.79
C GLN A 9 -35.50 6.88 -16.72
N GLN A 10 -36.36 7.47 -17.56
CA GLN A 10 -37.15 6.73 -18.54
C GLN A 10 -36.30 6.13 -19.66
N GLU A 11 -35.30 6.86 -20.18
CA GLU A 11 -34.34 6.34 -21.16
C GLU A 11 -33.56 5.16 -20.59
N VAL A 12 -33.01 5.32 -19.38
CA VAL A 12 -32.23 4.26 -18.70
C VAL A 12 -33.10 3.04 -18.41
N ARG A 13 -34.36 3.22 -18.01
CA ARG A 13 -35.30 2.12 -17.78
C ARG A 13 -35.57 1.31 -19.05
N SER A 14 -35.73 1.97 -20.20
CA SER A 14 -35.86 1.29 -21.49
C SER A 14 -34.59 0.51 -21.82
N LEU A 15 -33.43 1.17 -21.72
CA LEU A 15 -32.13 0.53 -21.98
C LEU A 15 -31.90 -0.70 -21.08
N TYR A 16 -32.27 -0.61 -19.80
CA TYR A 16 -32.16 -1.72 -18.86
C TYR A 16 -33.06 -2.87 -19.28
N SER A 17 -34.36 -2.61 -19.48
CA SER A 17 -35.34 -3.64 -19.84
C SER A 17 -34.99 -4.33 -21.16
N ASP A 18 -34.53 -3.56 -22.15
CA ASP A 18 -34.34 -4.04 -23.53
C ASP A 18 -32.95 -4.66 -23.76
N HIS A 19 -31.93 -4.28 -22.98
CA HIS A 19 -30.53 -4.61 -23.27
C HIS A 19 -29.73 -5.19 -22.11
N HIS A 20 -30.24 -5.20 -20.87
CA HIS A 20 -29.52 -5.77 -19.73
C HIS A 20 -29.11 -7.24 -19.96
N GLY A 21 -30.05 -8.10 -20.37
CA GLY A 21 -29.75 -9.53 -20.59
C GLY A 21 -28.72 -9.77 -21.69
N TRP A 22 -28.78 -8.98 -22.77
CA TRP A 22 -27.76 -9.03 -23.83
C TRP A 22 -26.39 -8.58 -23.32
N LEU A 23 -26.33 -7.49 -22.55
CA LEU A 23 -25.09 -6.94 -22.00
C LEU A 23 -24.46 -7.92 -21.01
N GLN A 24 -25.25 -8.51 -20.11
CA GLN A 24 -24.79 -9.51 -19.16
C GLN A 24 -24.25 -10.76 -19.88
N GLY A 25 -24.93 -11.23 -20.94
CA GLY A 25 -24.44 -12.35 -21.76
C GLY A 25 -23.16 -12.02 -22.56
N TRP A 26 -22.98 -10.76 -22.96
CA TRP A 26 -21.75 -10.27 -23.59
C TRP A 26 -20.60 -10.19 -22.58
N LEU A 27 -20.86 -9.68 -21.37
CA LEU A 27 -19.88 -9.58 -20.27
C LEU A 27 -19.46 -10.97 -19.77
N ARG A 28 -20.41 -11.89 -19.59
CA ARG A 28 -20.12 -13.27 -19.16
C ARG A 28 -19.16 -13.99 -20.10
N ARG A 29 -19.31 -13.80 -21.42
CA ARG A 29 -18.37 -14.37 -22.41
C ARG A 29 -16.96 -13.80 -22.32
N ARG A 30 -16.81 -12.58 -21.82
CA ARG A 30 -15.50 -11.91 -21.67
C ARG A 30 -14.84 -12.17 -20.32
N LEU A 31 -15.63 -12.26 -19.26
CA LEU A 31 -15.14 -12.42 -17.88
C LEU A 31 -15.06 -13.88 -17.45
N GLY A 32 -15.82 -14.77 -18.09
CA GLY A 32 -15.89 -16.19 -17.71
C GLY A 32 -16.64 -16.46 -16.40
N ASN A 33 -17.09 -15.42 -15.70
CA ASN A 33 -17.78 -15.47 -14.41
C ASN A 33 -19.14 -14.75 -14.51
N ALA A 34 -20.19 -15.38 -13.97
CA ALA A 34 -21.55 -14.85 -14.02
C ALA A 34 -21.82 -13.73 -13.00
N PHE A 35 -21.15 -13.77 -11.85
CA PHE A 35 -21.24 -12.74 -10.80
C PHE A 35 -20.50 -11.47 -11.23
N ASP A 36 -19.25 -11.60 -11.69
CA ASP A 36 -18.49 -10.45 -12.22
C ASP A 36 -19.24 -9.78 -13.39
N ALA A 37 -19.89 -10.58 -14.24
CA ALA A 37 -20.70 -10.07 -15.34
C ALA A 37 -21.96 -9.33 -14.88
N ALA A 38 -22.59 -9.77 -13.77
CA ALA A 38 -23.74 -9.08 -13.19
C ALA A 38 -23.32 -7.74 -12.56
N ASP A 39 -22.20 -7.73 -11.83
CA ASP A 39 -21.66 -6.53 -11.19
C ASP A 39 -21.23 -5.50 -12.24
N LEU A 40 -20.48 -5.91 -13.27
CA LEU A 40 -20.08 -5.00 -14.33
C LEU A 40 -21.28 -4.51 -15.16
N ALA A 41 -22.32 -5.33 -15.35
CA ALA A 41 -23.54 -4.88 -16.01
C ALA A 41 -24.25 -3.81 -15.17
N HIS A 42 -24.32 -4.01 -13.85
CA HIS A 42 -24.86 -3.04 -12.91
C HIS A 42 -24.10 -1.72 -12.96
N ASP A 43 -22.77 -1.76 -12.92
CA ASP A 43 -21.91 -0.57 -13.00
C ASP A 43 -22.09 0.23 -14.29
N VAL A 44 -22.33 -0.44 -15.42
CA VAL A 44 -22.68 0.24 -16.68
C VAL A 44 -23.93 1.09 -16.47
N PHE A 45 -25.01 0.50 -15.95
CA PHE A 45 -26.27 1.23 -15.75
C PHE A 45 -26.18 2.31 -14.67
N LEU A 46 -25.40 2.10 -13.60
CA LEU A 46 -25.11 3.16 -12.63
C LEU A 46 -24.40 4.35 -13.29
N ARG A 47 -23.43 4.10 -14.17
CA ARG A 47 -22.76 5.18 -14.94
C ARG A 47 -23.72 5.92 -15.86
N LEU A 48 -24.74 5.24 -16.40
CA LEU A 48 -25.78 5.90 -17.19
C LEU A 48 -26.70 6.76 -16.30
N LEU A 49 -27.10 6.27 -15.12
CA LEU A 49 -27.93 7.01 -14.16
C LEU A 49 -27.21 8.25 -13.59
N ALA A 50 -25.89 8.20 -13.44
CA ALA A 50 -25.09 9.31 -12.94
C ALA A 50 -24.93 10.47 -13.94
N ARG A 51 -25.46 10.34 -15.17
CA ARG A 51 -25.43 11.42 -16.16
C ARG A 51 -26.42 12.53 -15.80
N ARG A 52 -26.17 13.73 -16.32
CA ARG A 52 -27.07 14.89 -16.13
C ARG A 52 -28.15 14.99 -17.19
N GLU A 53 -27.91 14.44 -18.37
CA GLU A 53 -28.79 14.58 -19.53
C GLU A 53 -28.95 13.25 -20.28
N PRO A 54 -30.14 13.01 -20.89
CA PRO A 54 -30.38 11.90 -21.80
C PRO A 54 -29.41 11.91 -22.98
N VAL A 55 -29.04 10.74 -23.47
CA VAL A 55 -28.05 10.62 -24.56
C VAL A 55 -28.71 10.57 -25.93
N GLY A 56 -29.97 10.11 -26.01
CA GLY A 56 -30.69 10.00 -27.28
C GLY A 56 -30.02 9.00 -28.22
N MET A 57 -29.73 7.80 -27.71
CA MET A 57 -28.87 6.83 -28.41
C MET A 57 -29.51 6.25 -29.66
N LYS A 58 -28.88 6.46 -30.83
CA LYS A 58 -29.25 5.78 -32.08
C LYS A 58 -28.83 4.30 -32.10
N GLU A 59 -27.74 3.97 -31.41
CA GLU A 59 -27.20 2.60 -31.33
C GLU A 59 -26.91 2.17 -29.87
N PRO A 60 -27.95 1.74 -29.13
CA PRO A 60 -27.83 1.41 -27.71
C PRO A 60 -26.77 0.36 -27.38
N ARG A 61 -26.72 -0.74 -28.14
CA ARG A 61 -25.77 -1.85 -27.90
C ARG A 61 -24.33 -1.43 -28.14
N ALA A 62 -24.06 -0.65 -29.19
CA ALA A 62 -22.72 -0.15 -29.49
C ALA A 62 -22.22 0.72 -28.32
N TYR A 63 -23.07 1.62 -27.84
CA TYR A 63 -22.78 2.47 -26.70
C TYR A 63 -22.58 1.69 -25.39
N LEU A 64 -23.50 0.79 -25.01
CA LEU A 64 -23.35 -0.01 -23.79
C LEU A 64 -22.06 -0.84 -23.82
N SER A 65 -21.71 -1.39 -24.99
CA SER A 65 -20.46 -2.14 -25.15
C SER A 65 -19.20 -1.27 -25.04
N SER A 66 -19.26 0.02 -25.38
CA SER A 66 -18.10 0.92 -25.26
C SER A 66 -17.84 1.28 -23.80
N VAL A 67 -18.90 1.56 -23.03
CA VAL A 67 -18.81 1.78 -21.58
C VAL A 67 -18.33 0.52 -20.87
N ALA A 68 -18.91 -0.64 -21.21
CA ALA A 68 -18.56 -1.92 -20.62
C ALA A 68 -17.12 -2.36 -20.92
N ARG A 69 -16.57 -2.00 -22.10
CA ARG A 69 -15.18 -2.30 -22.46
C ARG A 69 -14.20 -1.65 -21.47
N GLY A 70 -14.41 -0.40 -21.11
CA GLY A 70 -13.56 0.28 -20.12
C GLY A 70 -13.59 -0.43 -18.76
N LEU A 71 -14.79 -0.80 -18.30
CA LEU A 71 -14.98 -1.53 -17.04
C LEU A 71 -14.30 -2.90 -17.05
N VAL A 72 -14.35 -3.63 -18.16
CA VAL A 72 -13.67 -4.93 -18.29
C VAL A 72 -12.15 -4.76 -18.22
N ILE A 73 -11.59 -3.73 -18.87
CA ILE A 73 -10.14 -3.44 -18.79
C ILE A 73 -9.74 -3.11 -17.35
N ASP A 74 -10.51 -2.26 -16.68
CA ASP A 74 -10.26 -1.89 -15.28
C ASP A 74 -10.34 -3.12 -14.35
N HIS A 75 -11.30 -4.01 -14.58
CA HIS A 75 -11.44 -5.26 -13.83
C HIS A 75 -10.19 -6.15 -13.98
N TRP A 76 -9.73 -6.39 -15.22
CA TRP A 76 -8.53 -7.22 -15.44
C TRP A 76 -7.28 -6.60 -14.85
N ARG A 77 -7.09 -5.28 -14.99
CA ARG A 77 -5.95 -4.57 -14.41
C ARG A 77 -5.92 -4.70 -12.88
N ARG A 78 -7.07 -4.61 -12.21
CA ARG A 78 -7.17 -4.80 -10.76
C ARG A 78 -6.84 -6.24 -10.37
N ARG A 79 -7.36 -7.20 -11.12
CA ARG A 79 -7.14 -8.63 -10.88
C ARG A 79 -5.67 -9.04 -11.07
N GLU A 80 -5.00 -8.51 -12.09
CA GLU A 80 -3.57 -8.71 -12.30
C GLU A 80 -2.73 -8.19 -11.13
N LEU A 81 -3.06 -6.99 -10.62
CA LEU A 81 -2.38 -6.41 -9.45
C LEU A 81 -2.62 -7.26 -8.19
N GLU A 82 -3.86 -7.64 -7.95
CA GLU A 82 -4.23 -8.49 -6.80
C GLU A 82 -3.52 -9.83 -6.87
N GLN A 83 -3.48 -10.46 -8.04
CA GLN A 83 -2.78 -11.73 -8.23
C GLN A 83 -1.28 -11.59 -8.00
N ALA A 84 -0.62 -10.57 -8.56
CA ALA A 84 0.80 -10.31 -8.33
C ALA A 84 1.10 -10.07 -6.84
N TRP A 85 0.19 -9.42 -6.13
CA TRP A 85 0.31 -9.22 -4.69
C TRP A 85 0.16 -10.53 -3.90
N LEU A 86 -0.85 -11.36 -4.24
CA LEU A 86 -1.05 -12.66 -3.62
C LEU A 86 0.13 -13.61 -3.89
N GLU A 87 0.70 -13.58 -5.09
CA GLU A 87 1.91 -14.32 -5.44
C GLU A 87 3.12 -13.87 -4.61
N THR A 88 3.25 -12.56 -4.37
CA THR A 88 4.29 -12.02 -3.49
C THR A 88 4.10 -12.51 -2.05
N LEU A 89 2.88 -12.41 -1.51
CA LEU A 89 2.55 -12.85 -0.15
C LEU A 89 2.78 -14.36 0.02
N ALA A 90 2.43 -15.18 -0.97
CA ALA A 90 2.63 -16.62 -0.92
C ALA A 90 4.11 -17.03 -0.89
N GLN A 91 5.02 -16.15 -1.38
CA GLN A 91 6.46 -16.35 -1.32
C GLN A 91 7.09 -15.80 -0.03
N MET A 92 6.37 -14.99 0.74
CA MET A 92 6.88 -14.51 2.02
C MET A 92 6.95 -15.68 3.01
N PRO A 93 8.06 -15.85 3.72
CA PRO A 93 8.12 -16.82 4.80
C PRO A 93 7.06 -16.49 5.85
N GLU A 94 6.48 -17.52 6.45
CA GLU A 94 5.52 -17.35 7.53
C GLU A 94 6.15 -16.50 8.63
N ALA A 95 5.40 -15.49 9.10
CA ALA A 95 5.87 -14.60 10.14
C ALA A 95 5.93 -15.37 11.48
N THR A 96 7.06 -16.03 11.73
CA THR A 96 7.30 -16.74 12.99
C THR A 96 7.85 -15.78 14.02
N ALA A 97 7.27 -15.80 15.23
CA ALA A 97 7.93 -15.19 16.37
C ALA A 97 9.27 -15.91 16.64
N PRO A 98 10.33 -15.18 17.05
CA PRO A 98 11.57 -15.82 17.48
C PRO A 98 11.29 -16.78 18.63
N SER A 99 12.00 -17.91 18.67
CA SER A 99 11.86 -18.88 19.75
C SER A 99 12.19 -18.25 21.11
N PRO A 100 11.72 -18.80 22.25
CA PRO A 100 12.11 -18.33 23.57
C PRO A 100 13.63 -18.22 23.76
N GLU A 101 14.38 -19.18 23.22
CA GLU A 101 15.85 -19.21 23.26
C GLU A 101 16.46 -18.09 22.41
N GLN A 102 15.96 -17.89 21.18
CA GLN A 102 16.41 -16.77 20.33
C GLN A 102 16.09 -15.42 20.97
N ARG A 103 14.93 -15.29 21.60
CA ARG A 103 14.53 -14.09 22.32
C ARG A 103 15.44 -13.84 23.53
N LEU A 104 15.80 -14.88 24.27
CA LEU A 104 16.75 -14.77 25.38
C LEU A 104 18.11 -14.28 24.87
N LEU A 105 18.65 -14.88 23.80
CA LEU A 105 19.92 -14.45 23.19
C LEU A 105 19.90 -12.97 22.76
N ILE A 106 18.79 -12.51 22.18
CA ILE A 106 18.62 -11.10 21.81
C ILE A 106 18.63 -10.21 23.06
N LEU A 107 17.91 -10.58 24.11
CA LEU A 107 17.86 -9.82 25.35
C LEU A 107 19.23 -9.77 26.05
N GLU A 108 19.96 -10.89 26.08
CA GLU A 108 21.32 -10.96 26.62
C GLU A 108 22.26 -10.03 25.86
N ALA A 109 22.23 -10.08 24.52
CA ALA A 109 23.03 -9.18 23.68
C ALA A 109 22.68 -7.70 23.91
N LEU A 110 21.40 -7.37 24.09
CA LEU A 110 20.97 -5.99 24.39
C LEU A 110 21.48 -5.51 25.75
N VAL A 111 21.41 -6.37 26.77
CA VAL A 111 21.93 -6.07 28.12
C VAL A 111 23.45 -5.87 28.09
N GLU A 112 24.17 -6.68 27.33
CA GLU A 112 25.61 -6.53 27.14
C GLU A 112 26.00 -5.21 26.45
N ILE A 113 25.28 -4.86 25.37
CA ILE A 113 25.47 -3.58 24.67
C ILE A 113 25.20 -2.42 25.63
N ASP A 114 24.12 -2.46 26.42
CA ASP A 114 23.79 -1.39 27.36
C ASP A 114 24.89 -1.20 28.42
N ARG A 115 25.38 -2.30 29.01
CA ARG A 115 26.50 -2.27 29.97
C ARG A 115 27.77 -1.69 29.35
N MET A 116 28.07 -2.02 28.10
CA MET A 116 29.22 -1.44 27.39
C MET A 116 29.01 0.06 27.15
N LEU A 117 27.83 0.48 26.72
CA LEU A 117 27.51 1.89 26.49
C LEU A 117 27.57 2.72 27.80
N ASP A 118 27.29 2.12 28.95
CA ASP A 118 27.43 2.76 30.27
C ASP A 118 28.89 3.10 30.63
N THR A 119 29.87 2.46 29.99
CA THR A 119 31.29 2.82 30.15
C THR A 119 31.66 4.11 29.39
N LEU A 120 30.82 4.57 28.48
CA LEU A 120 31.04 5.77 27.68
C LEU A 120 30.60 7.03 28.43
N LYS A 121 31.20 8.17 28.06
CA LYS A 121 30.73 9.47 28.56
C LYS A 121 29.28 9.72 28.10
N PRO A 122 28.41 10.37 28.90
CA PRO A 122 27.00 10.56 28.57
C PRO A 122 26.76 11.15 27.18
N ALA A 123 27.49 12.20 26.79
CA ALA A 123 27.35 12.83 25.48
C ALA A 123 27.73 11.91 24.30
N VAL A 124 28.65 10.97 24.52
CA VAL A 124 29.08 9.97 23.53
C VAL A 124 27.99 8.91 23.36
N ARG A 125 27.43 8.41 24.48
CA ARG A 125 26.29 7.49 24.47
C ARG A 125 25.08 8.12 23.78
N SER A 126 24.72 9.35 24.14
CA SER A 126 23.58 10.05 23.53
C SER A 126 23.74 10.25 22.02
N ALA A 127 24.92 10.65 21.55
CA ALA A 127 25.19 10.80 20.12
C ALA A 127 25.02 9.47 19.35
N PHE A 128 25.48 8.36 19.95
CA PHE A 128 25.34 7.04 19.35
C PHE A 128 23.88 6.59 19.26
N LEU A 129 23.11 6.76 20.35
CA LEU A 129 21.69 6.39 20.37
C LEU A 129 20.88 7.20 19.35
N LEU A 130 21.13 8.51 19.24
CA LEU A 130 20.48 9.37 18.24
C LEU A 130 20.81 8.94 16.79
N ALA A 131 22.03 8.44 16.55
CA ALA A 131 22.39 7.94 15.23
C ALA A 131 21.72 6.59 14.91
N GLN A 132 21.69 5.66 15.86
CA GLN A 132 21.25 4.27 15.62
C GLN A 132 19.74 4.06 15.75
N PHE A 133 19.09 4.74 16.71
CA PHE A 133 17.67 4.58 16.98
C PHE A 133 16.81 5.65 16.32
N ASP A 134 17.27 6.91 16.34
CA ASP A 134 16.53 8.02 15.73
C ASP A 134 16.94 8.28 14.27
N GLY A 135 17.99 7.65 13.77
CA GLY A 135 18.47 7.79 12.38
C GLY A 135 19.02 9.18 12.05
N LEU A 136 19.40 9.98 13.05
CA LEU A 136 19.88 11.35 12.84
C LEU A 136 21.28 11.39 12.23
N SER A 137 21.51 12.36 11.35
CA SER A 137 22.84 12.67 10.83
C SER A 137 23.73 13.32 11.90
N CYS A 138 25.06 13.23 11.74
CA CYS A 138 25.99 13.88 12.67
C CYS A 138 25.78 15.40 12.79
N ARG A 139 25.24 16.05 11.74
CA ARG A 139 24.88 17.46 11.78
C ARG A 139 23.71 17.71 12.74
N GLU A 140 22.62 16.97 12.57
CA GLU A 140 21.43 17.07 13.43
C GLU A 140 21.76 16.70 14.88
N ILE A 141 22.65 15.73 15.09
CA ILE A 141 23.16 15.37 16.42
C ILE A 141 23.94 16.53 17.04
N GLY A 142 24.79 17.21 16.27
CA GLY A 142 25.53 18.39 16.73
C GLY A 142 24.59 19.51 17.17
N GLU A 143 23.59 19.82 16.35
CA GLU A 143 22.55 20.81 16.65
C GLU A 143 21.78 20.44 17.93
N ARG A 144 21.39 19.17 18.07
CA ARG A 144 20.62 18.67 19.22
C ARG A 144 21.41 18.63 20.52
N LEU A 145 22.71 18.34 20.45
CA LEU A 145 23.60 18.26 21.63
C LEU A 145 24.32 19.58 21.93
N GLY A 146 24.14 20.61 21.11
CA GLY A 146 24.82 21.91 21.27
C GLY A 146 26.33 21.85 21.01
N VAL A 147 26.78 20.97 20.10
CA VAL A 147 28.19 20.78 19.76
C VAL A 147 28.45 20.93 18.27
N SER A 148 29.70 21.16 17.87
CA SER A 148 30.06 21.22 16.45
C SER A 148 29.86 19.87 15.75
N LEU A 149 29.64 19.90 14.43
CA LEU A 149 29.57 18.70 13.57
C LEU A 149 30.77 17.76 13.82
N ALA A 150 31.99 18.30 13.81
CA ALA A 150 33.21 17.53 14.05
C ALA A 150 33.22 16.85 15.43
N THR A 151 32.59 17.46 16.44
CA THR A 151 32.48 16.86 17.78
C THR A 151 31.45 15.72 17.77
N ALA A 152 30.30 15.91 17.11
CA ALA A 152 29.29 14.88 16.97
C ALA A 152 29.83 13.65 16.20
N GLU A 153 30.54 13.86 15.08
CA GLU A 153 31.22 12.80 14.33
C GLU A 153 32.21 12.03 15.22
N ARG A 154 33.01 12.76 16.01
CA ARG A 154 33.97 12.15 16.95
C ARG A 154 33.27 11.35 18.06
N TYR A 155 32.11 11.80 18.54
CA TYR A 155 31.32 11.06 19.52
C TYR A 155 30.78 9.75 18.92
N VAL A 156 30.14 9.82 17.75
CA VAL A 156 29.62 8.62 17.07
C VAL A 156 30.75 7.63 16.76
N ALA A 157 31.88 8.11 16.22
CA ALA A 157 33.04 7.27 15.93
C ALA A 157 33.63 6.62 17.19
N LYS A 158 33.67 7.33 18.32
CA LYS A 158 34.15 6.78 19.59
C LYS A 158 33.24 5.67 20.11
N ALA A 159 31.93 5.85 20.02
CA ALA A 159 30.98 4.81 20.42
C ALA A 159 31.08 3.57 19.52
N LEU A 160 31.14 3.75 18.20
CA LEU A 160 31.31 2.65 17.24
C LEU A 160 32.60 1.85 17.50
N ARG A 161 33.70 2.52 17.83
CA ARG A 161 34.96 1.84 18.22
C ARG A 161 34.79 1.02 19.50
N ALA A 162 34.08 1.54 20.50
CA ALA A 162 33.81 0.79 21.72
C ALA A 162 32.95 -0.45 21.45
N CYS A 163 31.92 -0.34 20.60
CA CYS A 163 31.13 -1.49 20.15
C CYS A 163 31.99 -2.53 19.43
N TYR A 164 32.90 -2.08 18.56
CA TYR A 164 33.79 -2.97 17.81
C TYR A 164 34.75 -3.72 18.74
N ALA A 165 35.43 -3.00 19.63
CA ALA A 165 36.34 -3.60 20.60
C ALA A 165 35.61 -4.60 21.51
N PHE A 166 34.41 -4.24 22.00
CA PHE A 166 33.60 -5.15 22.82
C PHE A 166 33.22 -6.44 22.09
N ARG A 167 32.97 -6.39 20.77
CA ARG A 167 32.52 -7.56 20.01
C ARG A 167 33.67 -8.47 19.56
N PHE A 168 34.85 -7.92 19.31
CA PHE A 168 35.94 -8.64 18.63
C PHE A 168 37.25 -8.70 19.41
N GLU A 169 37.42 -7.91 20.46
CA GLU A 169 38.64 -7.84 21.27
C GLU A 169 38.40 -8.21 22.75
N ALA A 170 37.15 -8.54 23.12
CA ALA A 170 36.76 -8.94 24.48
C ALA A 170 36.72 -10.47 24.66
#